data_AF-A0A3B8ZVZ2-F1
#
_entry.id   AF-A0A3B8ZVZ2-F1
#
_cell.length_a   1.000
_cell.length_b   1.000
_cell.length_c   1.000
_cell.angle_alpha   90.00
_cell.angle_beta   90.00
_cell.angle_gamma   90.00
#
_symmetry.space_group_name_H-M   'P 1'
#
loop_
_entity.id
_entity.type
_entity.pdbx_description
1 polymer ?
#
loop_
_entity_poly.entity_id
_entity_poly.type
_entity_poly.pdbx_seq_one_letter_code
_entity_poly.pdbx_strand_id
1 'polypeptide(L)'
;MEGYFVRTLGMHRVYNSAFMHMLKQEDNAKYRGVLKNILEFEPEILKRFVNFMNNPDEETAVAQFGRGDKYFGVAVMLATLPGLPMFGHGQLEGLEEKYGMEYRRAYRDEAPDAAFIAHHEAQIFPLLRRRRLFSGSQNFVLYDFGGEHGVNEDVYAYSNGHGSERAVVVMHNRYAETRGWIRDSVLRRVGDQLERPNLGAALGLSDDRDRYIRFREHRSGLTWLRPSRELARHGLELRLGPYEYQLFLDFVELQDDDGSLGKLCRRLAGRPVADLDREWQRLRFAALHQALPRALNHLAAAKIIGAPLIAEIGDLYALLSAAAGVEPPTVAPLLDDLEQLQNLLLRPGRRKAETLALAAANDLLGADAAPPAGASLTRLLPWLLLRPCLAGAAANRFNDLLLAEPLAAWFAREAGADPELLAEITGLLLHHADFGARGRAAGADFAQLLDAAAVQRLLGCNWHEGVLWFNRERFFLLIDWLLAIATVNLAATPGAVAALAATAAHAEGWRQAARASGYRFANLRQLMVPPPVPEAMPAQARKKVPKKR
;
A
#
# COMPACT_ATOMS: atom_id res chain seq x y z
N MET A 1 -38.69 17.99 -24.60
CA MET A 1 -39.96 17.67 -23.89
C MET A 1 -39.74 17.43 -22.40
N GLU A 2 -38.71 16.70 -21.98
CA GLU A 2 -38.48 16.36 -20.56
C GLU A 2 -38.39 17.59 -19.63
N GLY A 3 -37.66 18.62 -20.05
CA GLY A 3 -37.60 19.89 -19.29
C GLY A 3 -38.92 20.67 -19.23
N TYR A 4 -39.88 20.41 -20.12
CA TYR A 4 -41.23 21.00 -20.05
C TYR A 4 -42.06 20.32 -18.96
N PHE A 5 -41.98 18.99 -18.84
CA PHE A 5 -42.69 18.24 -17.79
C PHE A 5 -42.28 18.64 -16.37
N VAL A 6 -40.97 18.85 -16.18
CA VAL A 6 -40.45 19.30 -14.88
C VAL A 6 -40.90 20.73 -14.55
N ARG A 7 -40.75 21.65 -15.51
CA ARG A 7 -40.98 23.09 -15.29
C ARG A 7 -42.45 23.45 -15.24
N THR A 8 -43.21 22.93 -16.20
CA THR A 8 -44.58 23.37 -16.45
C THR A 8 -45.61 22.50 -15.75
N LEU A 9 -45.35 21.18 -15.64
CA LEU A 9 -46.29 20.25 -15.00
C LEU A 9 -45.90 19.86 -13.57
N GLY A 10 -44.76 20.34 -13.06
CA GLY A 10 -44.36 20.15 -11.66
C GLY A 10 -43.96 18.71 -11.30
N MET A 11 -43.59 17.88 -12.27
CA MET A 11 -43.15 16.51 -11.99
C MET A 11 -41.88 16.48 -11.11
N HIS A 12 -41.89 15.64 -10.08
CA HIS A 12 -40.74 15.46 -9.18
C HIS A 12 -39.55 14.78 -9.86
N ARG A 13 -39.80 13.83 -10.77
CA ARG A 13 -38.78 13.14 -11.56
C ARG A 13 -39.28 12.87 -12.98
N VAL A 14 -38.35 12.86 -13.93
CA VAL A 14 -38.62 12.58 -15.35
C VAL A 14 -37.51 11.69 -15.91
N TYR A 15 -37.87 10.67 -16.68
CA TYR A 15 -36.92 9.84 -17.41
C TYR A 15 -36.16 10.68 -18.43
N ASN A 16 -34.83 10.55 -18.44
CA ASN A 16 -33.95 11.23 -19.39
C ASN A 16 -33.57 10.26 -20.51
N SER A 17 -34.48 10.10 -21.48
CA SER A 17 -34.27 9.29 -22.68
C SER A 17 -33.16 9.86 -23.56
N ALA A 18 -32.94 11.19 -23.52
CA ALA A 18 -31.87 11.85 -24.25
C ALA A 18 -30.48 11.36 -23.82
N PHE A 19 -30.27 11.07 -22.52
CA PHE A 19 -29.02 10.46 -22.03
C PHE A 19 -28.72 9.15 -22.77
N MET A 20 -29.69 8.23 -22.82
CA MET A 20 -29.49 6.94 -23.45
C MET A 20 -29.30 7.07 -24.97
N HIS A 21 -30.27 7.68 -25.66
CA HIS A 21 -30.26 7.71 -27.12
C HIS A 21 -29.08 8.50 -27.70
N MET A 22 -28.78 9.68 -27.15
CA MET A 22 -27.74 10.53 -27.71
C MET A 22 -26.34 9.99 -27.42
N LEU A 23 -26.10 9.44 -26.22
CA LEU A 23 -24.80 8.83 -25.93
C LEU A 23 -24.58 7.54 -26.73
N LYS A 24 -25.63 6.74 -26.96
CA LYS A 24 -25.58 5.57 -27.84
C LYS A 24 -25.18 5.97 -29.26
N GLN A 25 -25.88 6.95 -29.83
CA GLN A 25 -25.71 7.41 -31.21
C GLN A 25 -24.50 8.36 -31.41
N GLU A 26 -23.78 8.71 -30.34
CA GLU A 26 -22.70 9.72 -30.36
C GLU A 26 -23.17 11.09 -30.87
N ASP A 27 -24.43 11.42 -30.59
CA ASP A 27 -25.05 12.73 -30.85
C ASP A 27 -24.55 13.77 -29.82
N ASN A 28 -23.23 13.83 -29.62
CA ASN A 28 -22.62 14.40 -28.43
C ASN A 28 -22.88 15.90 -28.29
N ALA A 29 -22.74 16.64 -29.39
CA ALA A 29 -23.03 18.06 -29.47
C ALA A 29 -24.48 18.39 -29.11
N LYS A 30 -25.45 17.55 -29.50
CA LYS A 30 -26.86 17.75 -29.14
C LYS A 30 -27.05 17.56 -27.64
N TYR A 31 -26.51 16.50 -27.06
CA TYR A 31 -26.65 16.23 -25.63
C TYR A 31 -25.92 17.28 -24.77
N ARG A 32 -24.71 17.70 -25.16
CA ARG A 32 -24.02 18.85 -24.53
C ARG A 32 -24.86 20.13 -24.63
N GLY A 33 -25.49 20.39 -25.78
CA GLY A 33 -26.43 21.49 -25.95
C GLY A 33 -27.61 21.45 -24.98
N VAL A 34 -28.19 20.27 -24.75
CA VAL A 34 -29.24 20.08 -23.72
C VAL A 34 -28.72 20.45 -22.34
N LEU A 35 -27.53 19.99 -21.94
CA LEU A 35 -26.94 20.32 -20.64
C LEU A 35 -26.63 21.81 -20.51
N LYS A 36 -26.02 22.44 -21.53
CA LYS A 36 -25.72 23.88 -21.57
C LYS A 36 -26.99 24.71 -21.36
N ASN A 37 -28.05 24.39 -22.09
CA ASN A 37 -29.35 25.06 -21.93
C ASN A 37 -29.90 24.91 -20.50
N ILE A 38 -29.89 23.69 -19.94
CA ILE A 38 -30.41 23.46 -18.58
C ILE A 38 -29.61 24.28 -17.55
N LEU A 39 -28.28 24.33 -17.68
CA LEU A 39 -27.44 25.09 -16.77
C LEU A 39 -27.67 26.60 -16.86
N GLU A 40 -27.93 27.13 -18.04
CA GLU A 40 -28.20 28.56 -18.25
C GLU A 40 -29.58 28.98 -17.72
N PHE A 41 -30.58 28.12 -17.84
CA PHE A 41 -31.96 28.44 -17.45
C PHE A 41 -32.31 27.99 -16.02
N GLU A 42 -32.15 26.72 -15.67
CA GLU A 42 -32.56 26.17 -14.37
C GLU A 42 -31.78 24.88 -14.02
N PRO A 43 -30.59 25.00 -13.40
CA PRO A 43 -29.73 23.86 -13.07
C PRO A 43 -30.37 22.80 -12.16
N GLU A 44 -31.33 23.21 -11.32
CA GLU A 44 -32.03 22.32 -10.38
C GLU A 44 -32.82 21.20 -11.08
N ILE A 45 -33.14 21.36 -12.37
CA ILE A 45 -33.76 20.32 -13.19
C ILE A 45 -32.88 19.07 -13.26
N LEU A 46 -31.54 19.21 -13.27
CA LEU A 46 -30.62 18.07 -13.39
C LEU A 46 -30.84 17.04 -12.26
N LYS A 47 -31.17 17.49 -11.04
CA LYS A 47 -31.44 16.59 -9.89
C LYS A 47 -32.71 15.74 -10.07
N ARG A 48 -33.61 16.16 -10.96
CA ARG A 48 -34.92 15.53 -11.20
C ARG A 48 -34.85 14.48 -12.30
N PHE A 49 -33.78 14.43 -13.08
CA PHE A 49 -33.64 13.39 -14.09
C PHE A 49 -33.41 12.02 -13.47
N VAL A 50 -34.05 11.02 -14.09
CA VAL A 50 -33.70 9.61 -13.95
C VAL A 50 -32.92 9.24 -15.21
N ASN A 51 -31.60 9.17 -15.09
CA ASN A 51 -30.70 8.76 -16.17
C ASN A 51 -30.66 7.23 -16.20
N PHE A 52 -30.60 6.64 -17.38
CA PHE A 52 -30.54 5.18 -17.55
C PHE A 52 -29.82 4.83 -18.85
N MET A 53 -29.20 3.65 -18.89
CA MET A 53 -28.63 3.09 -20.13
C MET A 53 -29.61 2.15 -20.82
N ASN A 54 -30.52 1.54 -20.06
CA ASN A 54 -31.65 0.78 -20.56
C ASN A 54 -32.80 0.83 -19.56
N ASN A 55 -33.99 0.47 -20.02
CA ASN A 55 -35.18 0.26 -19.23
C ASN A 55 -35.95 -0.94 -19.83
N PRO A 56 -37.12 -1.35 -19.29
CA PRO A 56 -37.88 -2.49 -19.83
C PRO A 56 -38.35 -2.34 -21.29
N ASP A 57 -38.52 -1.11 -21.78
CA ASP A 57 -39.02 -0.83 -23.12
C ASP A 57 -37.88 -0.71 -24.16
N GLU A 58 -36.64 -0.58 -23.71
CA GLU A 58 -35.44 -0.39 -24.53
C GLU A 58 -34.58 -1.65 -24.62
N GLU A 59 -33.68 -1.71 -25.61
CA GLU A 59 -32.67 -2.77 -25.70
C GLU A 59 -31.74 -2.78 -24.48
N THR A 60 -31.17 -3.94 -24.15
CA THR A 60 -30.27 -4.09 -23.01
C THR A 60 -29.04 -3.19 -23.13
N ALA A 61 -28.47 -2.76 -22.00
CA ALA A 61 -27.33 -1.85 -22.01
C ALA A 61 -26.13 -2.42 -22.79
N VAL A 62 -25.89 -3.75 -22.69
CA VAL A 62 -24.85 -4.43 -23.46
C VAL A 62 -25.14 -4.47 -24.97
N ALA A 63 -26.39 -4.67 -25.39
CA ALA A 63 -26.76 -4.59 -26.80
C ALA A 63 -26.59 -3.16 -27.36
N GLN A 64 -26.80 -2.14 -26.52
CA GLN A 64 -26.74 -0.73 -26.94
C GLN A 64 -25.33 -0.13 -26.92
N PHE A 65 -24.50 -0.47 -25.92
CA PHE A 65 -23.19 0.15 -25.67
C PHE A 65 -22.02 -0.84 -25.73
N GLY A 66 -22.28 -2.13 -25.91
CA GLY A 66 -21.29 -3.20 -25.82
C GLY A 66 -20.91 -3.53 -24.37
N ARG A 67 -19.82 -4.28 -24.21
CA ARG A 67 -19.23 -4.66 -22.89
C ARG A 67 -17.90 -3.96 -22.59
N GLY A 68 -17.44 -3.08 -23.49
CA GLY A 68 -16.12 -2.45 -23.43
C GLY A 68 -16.12 -1.03 -22.89
N ASP A 69 -15.14 -0.24 -23.30
CA ASP A 69 -14.88 1.10 -22.76
C ASP A 69 -16.07 2.07 -22.93
N LYS A 70 -16.81 2.01 -24.05
CA LYS A 70 -18.01 2.85 -24.26
C LYS A 70 -19.06 2.61 -23.17
N TYR A 71 -19.33 1.34 -22.86
CA TYR A 71 -20.27 0.98 -21.80
C TYR A 71 -19.83 1.57 -20.45
N PHE A 72 -18.57 1.37 -20.07
CA PHE A 72 -18.08 1.85 -18.78
C PHE A 72 -17.95 3.37 -18.71
N GLY A 73 -17.56 4.05 -19.79
CA GLY A 73 -17.56 5.51 -19.87
C GLY A 73 -18.96 6.09 -19.66
N VAL A 74 -19.98 5.50 -20.29
CA VAL A 74 -21.39 5.92 -20.10
C VAL A 74 -21.90 5.55 -18.71
N ALA A 75 -21.52 4.39 -18.16
CA ALA A 75 -21.88 3.99 -16.79
C ALA A 75 -21.23 4.90 -15.73
N VAL A 76 -20.02 5.40 -15.97
CA VAL A 76 -19.40 6.46 -15.16
C VAL A 76 -20.27 7.70 -15.20
N MET A 77 -20.63 8.20 -16.40
CA MET A 77 -21.52 9.36 -16.52
C MET A 77 -22.88 9.15 -15.82
N LEU A 78 -23.45 7.95 -15.92
CA LEU A 78 -24.69 7.57 -15.22
C LEU A 78 -24.54 7.74 -13.71
N ALA A 79 -23.43 7.26 -13.13
CA ALA A 79 -23.14 7.36 -11.71
C ALA A 79 -22.79 8.78 -11.25
N THR A 80 -22.19 9.61 -12.12
CA THR A 80 -21.57 10.88 -11.73
C THR A 80 -22.30 12.15 -12.19
N LEU A 81 -23.29 12.06 -13.08
CA LEU A 81 -24.18 13.19 -13.37
C LEU A 81 -25.17 13.42 -12.20
N PRO A 82 -25.69 14.65 -12.02
CA PRO A 82 -26.77 14.90 -11.08
C PRO A 82 -28.04 14.12 -11.47
N GLY A 83 -28.89 13.85 -10.48
CA GLY A 83 -30.13 13.10 -10.69
C GLY A 83 -30.14 11.72 -10.04
N LEU A 84 -30.92 10.79 -10.57
CA LEU A 84 -30.97 9.40 -10.10
C LEU A 84 -30.43 8.48 -11.21
N PRO A 85 -29.35 7.73 -10.96
CA PRO A 85 -28.97 6.64 -11.84
C PRO A 85 -29.95 5.50 -11.68
N MET A 86 -30.48 5.00 -12.80
CA MET A 86 -31.26 3.77 -12.85
C MET A 86 -30.46 2.72 -13.64
N PHE A 87 -30.19 1.59 -12.99
CA PHE A 87 -29.61 0.41 -13.62
C PHE A 87 -30.76 -0.54 -13.98
N GLY A 88 -30.82 -0.94 -15.25
CA GLY A 88 -31.82 -1.88 -15.73
C GLY A 88 -31.54 -3.31 -15.23
N HIS A 89 -32.55 -4.17 -15.27
CA HIS A 89 -32.36 -5.59 -15.03
C HIS A 89 -31.32 -6.18 -16.00
N GLY A 90 -30.46 -7.08 -15.50
CA GLY A 90 -29.41 -7.72 -16.27
C GLY A 90 -28.22 -6.83 -16.63
N GLN A 91 -28.26 -5.53 -16.31
CA GLN A 91 -27.20 -4.59 -16.69
C GLN A 91 -25.87 -4.90 -15.97
N LEU A 92 -25.90 -5.31 -14.70
CA LEU A 92 -24.69 -5.61 -13.93
C LEU A 92 -24.08 -6.95 -14.35
N GLU A 93 -24.95 -7.92 -14.62
CA GLU A 93 -24.61 -9.29 -15.00
C GLU A 93 -24.20 -9.41 -16.48
N GLY A 94 -24.51 -8.40 -17.30
CA GLY A 94 -24.24 -8.39 -18.73
C GLY A 94 -25.18 -9.29 -19.52
N LEU A 95 -26.45 -9.38 -19.12
CA LEU A 95 -27.48 -10.17 -19.82
C LEU A 95 -27.94 -9.44 -21.09
N GLU A 96 -28.16 -10.21 -22.15
CA GLU A 96 -28.57 -9.70 -23.46
C GLU A 96 -30.08 -9.85 -23.70
N GLU A 97 -30.77 -10.74 -22.99
CA GLU A 97 -32.23 -10.82 -23.06
C GLU A 97 -32.88 -9.55 -22.52
N LYS A 98 -33.75 -8.95 -23.34
CA LYS A 98 -34.59 -7.83 -22.94
C LYS A 98 -35.80 -8.37 -22.18
N TYR A 99 -36.10 -7.76 -21.03
CA TYR A 99 -37.25 -8.10 -20.20
C TYR A 99 -38.26 -6.95 -20.16
N GLY A 100 -39.10 -6.89 -21.17
CA GLY A 100 -40.25 -5.97 -21.23
C GLY A 100 -41.45 -6.45 -20.42
N MET A 101 -42.53 -5.65 -20.40
CA MET A 101 -43.76 -5.96 -19.66
C MET A 101 -44.49 -7.21 -20.17
N GLU A 102 -44.15 -7.68 -21.37
CA GLU A 102 -44.68 -8.88 -22.02
C GLU A 102 -44.06 -10.20 -21.54
N TYR A 103 -42.95 -10.15 -20.78
CA TYR A 103 -42.21 -11.33 -20.35
C TYR A 103 -42.75 -11.88 -19.02
N ARG A 104 -43.01 -13.20 -18.96
CA ARG A 104 -43.44 -13.90 -17.73
C ARG A 104 -42.34 -14.74 -17.08
N ARG A 105 -41.25 -14.97 -17.82
CA ARG A 105 -40.06 -15.72 -17.42
C ARG A 105 -38.93 -15.40 -18.41
N ALA A 106 -37.70 -15.73 -18.04
CA ALA A 106 -36.58 -15.78 -18.99
C ALA A 106 -36.80 -16.86 -20.05
N TYR A 107 -36.45 -16.57 -21.30
CA TYR A 107 -36.43 -17.54 -22.38
C TYR A 107 -35.02 -18.02 -22.71
N ARG A 108 -34.00 -17.24 -22.30
CA ARG A 108 -32.59 -17.62 -22.42
C ARG A 108 -32.05 -18.06 -21.05
N ASP A 109 -31.19 -19.07 -21.08
CA ASP A 109 -30.41 -19.50 -19.93
C ASP A 109 -29.05 -18.79 -19.96
N GLU A 110 -29.06 -17.50 -19.62
CA GLU A 110 -27.87 -16.66 -19.60
C GLU A 110 -27.15 -16.76 -18.25
N ALA A 111 -25.86 -17.09 -18.28
CA ALA A 111 -25.02 -17.05 -17.10
C ALA A 111 -24.46 -15.62 -16.89
N PRO A 112 -24.46 -15.08 -15.66
CA PRO A 112 -23.81 -13.81 -15.35
C PRO A 112 -22.32 -13.81 -15.72
N ASP A 113 -21.85 -12.72 -16.33
CA ASP A 113 -20.44 -12.53 -16.68
C ASP A 113 -19.64 -12.05 -15.47
N ALA A 114 -18.93 -12.97 -14.82
CA ALA A 114 -18.17 -12.69 -13.60
C ALA A 114 -17.08 -11.63 -13.79
N ALA A 115 -16.44 -11.57 -14.97
CA ALA A 115 -15.41 -10.57 -15.25
C ALA A 115 -16.02 -9.18 -15.43
N PHE A 116 -17.17 -9.11 -16.09
CA PHE A 116 -17.92 -7.86 -16.26
C PHE A 116 -18.46 -7.31 -14.93
N ILE A 117 -18.95 -8.19 -14.04
CA ILE A 117 -19.35 -7.83 -12.68
C ILE A 117 -18.15 -7.32 -11.88
N ALA A 118 -17.03 -8.04 -11.90
CA ALA A 118 -15.81 -7.59 -11.21
C ALA A 118 -15.33 -6.20 -11.72
N HIS A 119 -15.53 -5.91 -13.00
CA HIS A 119 -15.22 -4.59 -13.56
C HIS A 119 -16.17 -3.49 -13.05
N HIS A 120 -17.46 -3.79 -12.87
CA HIS A 120 -18.40 -2.88 -12.20
C HIS A 120 -18.02 -2.63 -10.74
N GLU A 121 -17.64 -3.68 -10.02
CA GLU A 121 -17.19 -3.59 -8.63
C GLU A 121 -15.96 -2.71 -8.49
N ALA A 122 -15.03 -2.80 -9.43
CA ALA A 122 -13.82 -1.98 -9.46
C ALA A 122 -14.10 -0.52 -9.85
N GLN A 123 -14.92 -0.27 -10.88
CA GLN A 123 -15.03 1.06 -11.48
C GLN A 123 -16.29 1.85 -11.11
N ILE A 124 -17.44 1.20 -10.98
CA ILE A 124 -18.74 1.88 -10.83
C ILE A 124 -19.19 1.92 -9.37
N PHE A 125 -19.07 0.81 -8.65
CA PHE A 125 -19.57 0.71 -7.27
C PHE A 125 -18.93 1.70 -6.30
N PRO A 126 -17.61 2.01 -6.38
CA PRO A 126 -17.03 3.04 -5.52
C PRO A 126 -17.64 4.43 -5.76
N LEU A 127 -18.01 4.75 -7.00
CA LEU A 127 -18.67 6.02 -7.35
C LEU A 127 -20.10 6.08 -6.80
N LEU A 128 -20.84 4.96 -6.86
CA LEU A 128 -22.18 4.85 -6.26
C LEU A 128 -22.14 4.98 -4.73
N ARG A 129 -21.12 4.44 -4.05
CA ARG A 129 -20.92 4.66 -2.60
C ARG A 129 -20.63 6.12 -2.27
N ARG A 130 -20.08 6.88 -3.22
CA ARG A 130 -19.80 8.32 -3.12
C ARG A 130 -20.87 9.18 -3.81
N ARG A 131 -22.08 8.66 -4.06
CA ARG A 131 -23.16 9.33 -4.82
C ARG A 131 -23.46 10.75 -4.34
N ARG A 132 -23.32 11.01 -3.03
CA ARG A 132 -23.50 12.34 -2.42
C ARG A 132 -22.65 13.45 -3.07
N LEU A 133 -21.48 13.12 -3.61
CA LEU A 133 -20.61 14.08 -4.33
C LEU A 133 -21.20 14.54 -5.66
N PHE A 134 -22.06 13.71 -6.25
CA PHE A 134 -22.47 13.83 -7.64
C PHE A 134 -23.96 14.13 -7.81
N SER A 135 -24.79 13.90 -6.79
CA SER A 135 -26.26 13.90 -6.94
C SER A 135 -26.88 15.28 -7.06
N GLY A 136 -26.19 16.31 -6.56
CA GLY A 136 -26.65 17.69 -6.60
C GLY A 136 -26.21 18.45 -7.84
N SER A 137 -26.92 19.54 -8.17
CA SER A 137 -26.56 20.52 -9.22
C SER A 137 -25.87 21.77 -8.66
N GLN A 138 -25.86 21.98 -7.34
CA GLN A 138 -25.34 23.21 -6.72
C GLN A 138 -23.86 23.46 -7.04
N ASN A 139 -23.03 22.42 -6.99
CA ASN A 139 -21.61 22.51 -7.30
C ASN A 139 -21.28 21.94 -8.68
N PHE A 140 -22.29 21.65 -9.51
CA PHE A 140 -22.09 21.05 -10.82
C PHE A 140 -21.63 22.12 -11.81
N VAL A 141 -20.45 21.94 -12.38
CA VAL A 141 -19.87 22.83 -13.39
C VAL A 141 -19.52 22.00 -14.62
N LEU A 142 -20.08 22.36 -15.77
CA LEU A 142 -19.73 21.77 -17.06
C LEU A 142 -18.66 22.64 -17.74
N TYR A 143 -17.64 22.01 -18.32
CA TYR A 143 -16.53 22.67 -19.00
C TYR A 143 -16.57 22.44 -20.50
N ASP A 144 -16.02 23.41 -21.22
CA ASP A 144 -15.62 23.19 -22.60
C ASP A 144 -14.24 22.52 -22.62
N PHE A 145 -14.11 21.47 -23.44
CA PHE A 145 -12.83 20.81 -23.68
C PHE A 145 -12.15 21.46 -24.88
N GLY A 146 -11.21 22.36 -24.61
CA GLY A 146 -10.52 23.13 -25.64
C GLY A 146 -9.43 22.31 -26.32
N GLY A 147 -9.59 22.01 -27.61
CA GLY A 147 -8.57 21.41 -28.47
C GLY A 147 -8.00 22.40 -29.49
N GLU A 148 -7.21 21.90 -30.44
CA GLU A 148 -6.56 22.72 -31.48
C GLU A 148 -7.56 23.45 -32.39
N HIS A 149 -8.75 22.86 -32.61
CA HIS A 149 -9.76 23.37 -33.54
C HIS A 149 -10.98 23.99 -32.84
N GLY A 150 -10.86 24.32 -31.55
CA GLY A 150 -11.96 24.84 -30.73
C GLY A 150 -12.47 23.82 -29.72
N VAL A 151 -13.74 23.93 -29.35
CA VAL A 151 -14.36 23.04 -28.35
C VAL A 151 -14.63 21.67 -28.97
N ASN A 152 -14.07 20.61 -28.39
CA ASN A 152 -14.42 19.24 -28.74
C ASN A 152 -15.73 18.86 -28.04
N GLU A 153 -16.82 18.79 -28.80
CA GLU A 153 -18.14 18.42 -28.29
C GLU A 153 -18.29 16.90 -28.04
N ASP A 154 -17.33 16.06 -28.46
CA ASP A 154 -17.31 14.63 -28.14
C ASP A 154 -16.81 14.34 -26.72
N VAL A 155 -16.29 15.35 -26.01
CA VAL A 155 -15.79 15.22 -24.64
C VAL A 155 -16.76 15.85 -23.65
N TYR A 156 -17.20 15.08 -22.67
CA TYR A 156 -17.95 15.55 -21.51
C TYR A 156 -16.98 15.78 -20.35
N ALA A 157 -16.79 17.03 -19.95
CA ALA A 157 -15.94 17.40 -18.83
C ALA A 157 -16.74 18.19 -17.80
N TYR A 158 -16.82 17.72 -16.56
CA TYR A 158 -17.53 18.42 -15.50
C TYR A 158 -16.94 18.16 -14.13
N SER A 159 -17.20 19.07 -13.19
CA SER A 159 -16.90 18.88 -11.78
C SER A 159 -18.19 18.90 -10.96
N ASN A 160 -18.13 18.28 -9.80
CA ASN A 160 -19.17 18.37 -8.78
C ASN A 160 -18.56 18.20 -7.39
N GLY A 161 -19.35 18.39 -6.34
CA GLY A 161 -18.84 18.24 -4.99
C GLY A 161 -19.90 18.41 -3.92
N HIS A 162 -19.49 18.09 -2.69
CA HIS A 162 -20.28 18.27 -1.49
C HIS A 162 -19.38 18.75 -0.36
N GLY A 163 -19.72 19.87 0.29
CA GLY A 163 -18.85 20.49 1.28
C GLY A 163 -17.53 20.97 0.65
N SER A 164 -16.39 20.51 1.17
CA SER A 164 -15.05 20.75 0.59
C SER A 164 -14.62 19.68 -0.43
N GLU A 165 -15.30 18.53 -0.48
CA GLU A 165 -14.93 17.46 -1.40
C GLU A 165 -15.31 17.84 -2.84
N ARG A 166 -14.39 17.57 -3.77
CA ARG A 166 -14.55 17.86 -5.20
C ARG A 166 -14.21 16.62 -6.03
N ALA A 167 -14.83 16.53 -7.19
CA ALA A 167 -14.54 15.52 -8.20
C ALA A 167 -14.53 16.17 -9.58
N VAL A 168 -13.67 15.66 -10.47
CA VAL A 168 -13.62 16.05 -11.88
C VAL A 168 -13.81 14.79 -12.71
N VAL A 169 -14.75 14.81 -13.64
CA VAL A 169 -15.06 13.70 -14.54
C VAL A 169 -14.88 14.17 -15.96
N VAL A 170 -14.11 13.41 -16.74
CA VAL A 170 -13.91 13.65 -18.17
C VAL A 170 -14.16 12.35 -18.90
N MET A 171 -15.02 12.36 -19.92
CA MET A 171 -15.38 11.18 -20.71
C MET A 171 -15.41 11.55 -22.19
N HIS A 172 -14.72 10.78 -23.01
CA HIS A 172 -14.67 10.95 -24.46
C HIS A 172 -15.64 9.99 -25.14
N ASN A 173 -16.81 10.43 -25.60
CA ASN A 173 -17.82 9.53 -26.20
C ASN A 173 -17.63 9.38 -27.71
N ARG A 174 -16.43 8.99 -28.14
CA ARG A 174 -16.08 8.82 -29.55
C ARG A 174 -14.97 7.79 -29.71
N TYR A 175 -15.01 7.03 -30.81
CA TYR A 175 -13.91 6.16 -31.19
C TYR A 175 -12.79 6.95 -31.90
N ALA A 176 -12.04 7.74 -31.13
CA ALA A 176 -10.92 8.55 -31.61
C ALA A 176 -9.94 8.85 -30.46
N GLU A 177 -8.77 9.39 -30.78
CA GLU A 177 -7.90 10.04 -29.80
C GLU A 177 -8.15 11.55 -29.81
N THR A 178 -8.03 12.19 -28.64
CA THR A 178 -8.11 13.64 -28.51
C THR A 178 -7.19 14.14 -27.40
N ARG A 179 -6.74 15.39 -27.54
CA ARG A 179 -5.96 16.11 -26.54
C ARG A 179 -6.52 17.51 -26.38
N GLY A 180 -6.56 18.00 -25.15
CA GLY A 180 -7.07 19.33 -24.88
C GLY A 180 -7.05 19.70 -23.41
N TRP A 181 -7.71 20.81 -23.10
CA TRP A 181 -7.69 21.43 -21.78
C TRP A 181 -9.10 21.59 -21.24
N ILE A 182 -9.25 21.35 -19.94
CA ILE A 182 -10.41 21.80 -19.17
C ILE A 182 -10.00 23.01 -18.34
N ARG A 183 -10.59 24.17 -18.63
CA ARG A 183 -10.24 25.43 -17.96
C ARG A 183 -11.48 26.30 -17.74
N ASP A 184 -12.17 26.62 -18.81
CA ASP A 184 -13.30 27.55 -18.78
C ASP A 184 -14.62 26.77 -18.74
N SER A 185 -15.52 27.16 -17.83
CA SER A 185 -16.85 26.55 -17.78
C SER A 185 -17.76 27.12 -18.85
N VAL A 186 -18.81 26.36 -19.15
CA VAL A 186 -19.99 26.89 -19.82
C VAL A 186 -20.72 27.87 -18.89
N LEU A 187 -21.66 28.63 -19.44
CA LEU A 187 -22.52 29.52 -18.67
C LEU A 187 -23.44 28.70 -17.75
N ARG A 188 -23.50 29.05 -16.47
CA ARG A 188 -24.44 28.45 -15.51
C ARG A 188 -25.13 29.51 -14.67
N ARG A 189 -26.36 29.24 -14.26
CA ARG A 189 -27.15 30.09 -13.37
C ARG A 189 -26.92 29.73 -11.91
N VAL A 190 -26.74 30.74 -11.06
CA VAL A 190 -26.69 30.61 -9.60
C VAL A 190 -27.57 31.70 -9.00
N GLY A 191 -28.72 31.29 -8.46
CA GLY A 191 -29.79 32.24 -8.12
C GLY A 191 -30.22 33.02 -9.36
N ASP A 192 -30.17 34.35 -9.28
CA ASP A 192 -30.53 35.24 -10.38
C ASP A 192 -29.35 35.64 -11.28
N GLN A 193 -28.12 35.19 -10.95
CA GLN A 193 -26.90 35.56 -11.68
C GLN A 193 -26.45 34.45 -12.64
N LEU A 194 -25.75 34.85 -13.70
CA LEU A 194 -25.05 33.94 -14.60
C LEU A 194 -23.55 34.04 -14.34
N GLU A 195 -22.89 32.89 -14.18
CA GLU A 195 -21.46 32.79 -13.90
C GLU A 195 -20.76 31.84 -14.88
N ARG A 196 -19.44 32.01 -14.99
CA ARG A 196 -18.52 31.11 -15.71
C ARG A 196 -17.27 30.83 -14.87
N PRO A 197 -17.38 30.07 -13.76
CA PRO A 197 -16.21 29.75 -12.95
C PRO A 197 -15.19 28.94 -13.76
N ASN A 198 -13.92 29.30 -13.70
CA ASN A 198 -12.87 28.44 -14.23
C ASN A 198 -12.70 27.18 -13.34
N LEU A 199 -11.90 26.21 -13.81
CA LEU A 199 -11.63 24.97 -13.07
C LEU A 199 -11.11 25.24 -11.65
N GLY A 200 -10.16 26.17 -11.51
CA GLY A 200 -9.60 26.55 -10.21
C GLY A 200 -10.65 27.04 -9.22
N ALA A 201 -11.49 27.98 -9.63
CA ALA A 201 -12.55 28.54 -8.81
C ALA A 201 -13.58 27.48 -8.42
N ALA A 202 -13.98 26.61 -9.34
CA ALA A 202 -14.92 25.52 -9.07
C ALA A 202 -14.36 24.49 -8.07
N LEU A 203 -13.06 24.24 -8.12
CA LEU A 203 -12.35 23.37 -7.19
C LEU A 203 -11.98 24.07 -5.86
N GLY A 204 -12.10 25.39 -5.77
CA GLY A 204 -11.73 26.18 -4.60
C GLY A 204 -10.22 26.28 -4.39
N LEU A 205 -9.43 26.29 -5.47
CA LEU A 205 -7.96 26.35 -5.41
C LEU A 205 -7.46 27.78 -5.20
N SER A 206 -6.40 27.92 -4.41
CA SER A 206 -5.69 29.19 -4.24
C SER A 206 -4.64 29.42 -5.33
N ASP A 207 -4.30 30.69 -5.54
CA ASP A 207 -3.25 31.13 -6.48
C ASP A 207 -1.91 31.43 -5.76
N ASP A 208 -1.75 30.90 -4.56
CA ASP A 208 -0.61 31.20 -3.70
C ASP A 208 0.63 30.40 -4.12
N ARG A 209 1.80 30.88 -3.68
CA ARG A 209 3.07 30.34 -4.18
C ARG A 209 3.51 29.05 -3.51
N ASP A 210 3.05 28.85 -2.30
CA ASP A 210 3.35 27.83 -1.31
C ASP A 210 2.22 26.81 -1.16
N ARG A 211 1.27 26.81 -2.11
CA ARG A 211 0.13 25.89 -2.13
C ARG A 211 0.29 24.83 -3.22
N TYR A 212 0.06 23.58 -2.82
CA TYR A 212 0.10 22.42 -3.70
C TYR A 212 -1.19 21.63 -3.57
N ILE A 213 -1.70 21.13 -4.68
CA ILE A 213 -2.91 20.32 -4.74
C ILE A 213 -2.53 18.86 -4.96
N ARG A 214 -3.02 17.98 -4.07
CA ARG A 214 -3.03 16.54 -4.32
C ARG A 214 -4.41 16.09 -4.77
N PHE A 215 -4.46 15.13 -5.67
CA PHE A 215 -5.71 14.49 -6.14
C PHE A 215 -5.39 13.11 -6.71
N ARG A 216 -6.38 12.22 -6.73
CA ARG A 216 -6.21 10.82 -7.12
C ARG A 216 -7.03 10.48 -8.35
N GLU A 217 -6.44 9.78 -9.30
CA GLU A 217 -7.19 9.23 -10.43
C GLU A 217 -7.83 7.90 -10.00
N HIS A 218 -9.14 7.76 -10.28
CA HIS A 218 -10.00 6.71 -9.75
C HIS A 218 -9.66 5.32 -10.29
N ARG A 219 -9.36 5.18 -11.59
CA ARG A 219 -9.13 3.88 -12.23
C ARG A 219 -7.77 3.29 -11.86
N SER A 220 -6.71 4.07 -11.97
CA SER A 220 -5.32 3.70 -11.68
C SER A 220 -4.99 3.74 -10.20
N GLY A 221 -5.74 4.53 -9.43
CA GLY A 221 -5.47 4.79 -8.03
C GLY A 221 -4.24 5.65 -7.78
N LEU A 222 -3.60 6.20 -8.82
CA LEU A 222 -2.40 7.01 -8.67
C LEU A 222 -2.74 8.44 -8.21
N THR A 223 -1.87 8.97 -7.35
CA THR A 223 -1.98 10.31 -6.77
C THR A 223 -1.06 11.28 -7.48
N TRP A 224 -1.60 12.42 -7.87
CA TRP A 224 -0.87 13.54 -8.43
C TRP A 224 -0.55 14.57 -7.35
N LEU A 225 0.57 15.25 -7.51
CA LEU A 225 0.91 16.48 -6.78
C LEU A 225 1.23 17.55 -7.81
N ARG A 226 0.61 18.73 -7.65
CA ARG A 226 0.79 19.88 -8.53
C ARG A 226 0.83 21.18 -7.75
N PRO A 227 1.49 22.23 -8.24
CA PRO A 227 1.28 23.58 -7.71
C PRO A 227 -0.19 23.97 -7.90
N SER A 228 -0.87 24.43 -6.85
CA SER A 228 -2.31 24.79 -6.94
C SER A 228 -2.56 25.85 -8.01
N ARG A 229 -1.69 26.86 -8.06
CA ARG A 229 -1.75 27.94 -9.05
C ARG A 229 -1.71 27.48 -10.51
N GLU A 230 -1.07 26.33 -10.80
CA GLU A 230 -0.97 25.82 -12.17
C GLU A 230 -2.36 25.42 -12.65
N LEU A 231 -3.08 24.61 -11.87
CA LEU A 231 -4.46 24.21 -12.16
C LEU A 231 -5.41 25.42 -12.06
N ALA A 232 -5.16 26.33 -11.12
CA ALA A 232 -6.02 27.50 -10.94
C ALA A 232 -6.00 28.47 -12.14
N ARG A 233 -4.84 28.65 -12.78
CA ARG A 233 -4.66 29.58 -13.91
C ARG A 233 -4.78 28.91 -15.27
N HIS A 234 -4.22 27.72 -15.43
CA HIS A 234 -4.05 27.08 -16.74
C HIS A 234 -5.04 25.94 -16.98
N GLY A 235 -5.73 25.47 -15.93
CA GLY A 235 -6.62 24.32 -16.03
C GLY A 235 -5.85 23.00 -16.03
N LEU A 236 -6.48 21.95 -16.56
CA LEU A 236 -5.90 20.61 -16.64
C LEU A 236 -5.83 20.13 -18.09
N GLU A 237 -4.63 19.79 -18.54
CA GLU A 237 -4.41 19.15 -19.84
C GLU A 237 -4.64 17.65 -19.75
N LEU A 238 -5.36 17.11 -20.73
CA LEU A 238 -5.70 15.69 -20.79
C LEU A 238 -5.49 15.15 -22.20
N ARG A 239 -5.13 13.86 -22.27
CA ARG A 239 -5.14 13.04 -23.48
C ARG A 239 -6.10 11.90 -23.23
N LEU A 240 -7.00 11.66 -24.17
CA LEU A 240 -8.07 10.67 -24.05
C LEU A 240 -8.07 9.82 -25.32
N GLY A 241 -8.04 8.50 -25.16
CA GLY A 241 -8.22 7.53 -26.21
C GLY A 241 -9.71 7.28 -26.55
N PRO A 242 -9.97 6.27 -27.40
CA PRO A 242 -11.31 5.88 -27.79
C PRO A 242 -12.17 5.49 -26.58
N TYR A 243 -13.30 6.15 -26.38
CA TYR A 243 -14.22 5.89 -25.26
C TYR A 243 -13.61 6.01 -23.85
N GLU A 244 -12.44 6.63 -23.72
CA GLU A 244 -11.74 6.75 -22.44
C GLU A 244 -12.47 7.73 -21.51
N TYR A 245 -12.47 7.41 -20.22
CA TYR A 245 -12.78 8.37 -19.18
C TYR A 245 -11.60 8.53 -18.22
N GLN A 246 -11.45 9.73 -17.66
CA GLN A 246 -10.57 10.03 -16.54
C GLN A 246 -11.39 10.69 -15.43
N LEU A 247 -11.21 10.20 -14.20
CA LEU A 247 -11.98 10.66 -13.06
C LEU A 247 -11.03 10.95 -11.91
N PHE A 248 -10.98 12.21 -11.50
CA PHE A 248 -10.13 12.67 -10.41
C PHE A 248 -10.97 12.94 -9.16
N LEU A 249 -10.52 12.42 -8.02
CA LEU A 249 -11.14 12.50 -6.71
C LEU A 249 -10.14 13.05 -5.69
N ASP A 250 -10.64 13.28 -4.47
CA ASP A 250 -9.82 13.52 -3.28
C ASP A 250 -8.88 14.73 -3.45
N PHE A 251 -9.39 15.80 -4.06
CA PHE A 251 -8.70 17.09 -4.15
C PHE A 251 -8.48 17.66 -2.76
N VAL A 252 -7.21 17.79 -2.35
CA VAL A 252 -6.81 18.38 -1.08
C VAL A 252 -5.66 19.34 -1.30
N GLU A 253 -5.91 20.62 -1.03
CA GLU A 253 -4.88 21.64 -1.08
C GLU A 253 -4.04 21.64 0.21
N LEU A 254 -2.73 21.66 0.03
CA LEU A 254 -1.70 21.53 1.06
C LEU A 254 -0.86 22.81 1.09
N GLN A 255 -0.47 23.21 2.30
CA GLN A 255 0.45 24.31 2.56
C GLN A 255 1.88 23.76 2.67
N ASP A 256 2.85 24.42 2.02
CA ASP A 256 4.27 24.08 2.07
C ASP A 256 5.03 24.99 3.04
N ASP A 257 4.99 24.65 4.32
CA ASP A 257 5.60 25.48 5.38
C ASP A 257 7.14 25.42 5.39
N ASP A 258 7.73 24.28 5.00
CA ASP A 258 9.18 24.01 5.09
C ASP A 258 9.87 23.85 3.72
N GLY A 259 9.13 24.04 2.62
CA GLY A 259 9.62 23.89 1.25
C GLY A 259 9.78 22.43 0.79
N SER A 260 9.37 21.45 1.59
CA SER A 260 9.50 20.03 1.27
C SER A 260 8.50 19.58 0.20
N LEU A 261 7.28 20.11 0.18
CA LEU A 261 6.29 19.80 -0.86
C LEU A 261 6.74 20.34 -2.21
N GLY A 262 7.32 21.54 -2.25
CA GLY A 262 7.88 22.09 -3.48
C GLY A 262 9.06 21.31 -4.02
N LYS A 263 9.94 20.83 -3.14
CA LYS A 263 11.03 19.91 -3.54
C LYS A 263 10.47 18.59 -4.07
N LEU A 264 9.47 18.02 -3.41
CA LEU A 264 8.81 16.79 -3.85
C LEU A 264 8.14 16.98 -5.20
N CYS A 265 7.34 18.03 -5.38
CA CYS A 265 6.67 18.35 -6.64
C CYS A 265 7.66 18.48 -7.81
N ARG A 266 8.80 19.16 -7.61
CA ARG A 266 9.87 19.24 -8.62
C ARG A 266 10.50 17.88 -8.92
N ARG A 267 10.74 17.04 -7.91
CA ARG A 267 11.28 15.69 -8.07
C ARG A 267 10.31 14.75 -8.80
N LEU A 268 9.01 14.92 -8.59
CA LEU A 268 7.99 14.16 -9.31
C LEU A 268 7.92 14.62 -10.79
N ALA A 269 8.26 15.87 -11.09
CA ALA A 269 8.35 16.37 -12.48
C ALA A 269 7.10 16.07 -13.31
N GLY A 270 5.94 16.19 -12.68
CA GLY A 270 4.67 15.88 -13.33
C GLY A 270 4.18 14.45 -13.13
N ARG A 271 5.00 13.47 -12.72
CA ARG A 271 4.57 12.07 -12.62
C ARG A 271 3.62 11.82 -11.44
N PRO A 272 2.56 11.02 -11.61
CA PRO A 272 1.77 10.54 -10.49
C PRO A 272 2.48 9.38 -9.77
N VAL A 273 2.09 9.13 -8.52
CA VAL A 273 2.69 8.12 -7.65
C VAL A 273 1.63 7.33 -6.91
N ALA A 274 1.91 6.08 -6.55
CA ALA A 274 0.96 5.25 -5.82
C ALA A 274 0.69 5.77 -4.41
N ASP A 275 1.71 6.30 -3.75
CA ASP A 275 1.66 6.79 -2.37
C ASP A 275 2.52 8.07 -2.24
N LEU A 276 1.84 9.21 -2.08
CA LEU A 276 2.50 10.50 -1.98
C LEU A 276 3.22 10.68 -0.63
N ASP A 277 2.65 10.13 0.45
CA ASP A 277 3.20 10.24 1.80
C ASP A 277 4.53 9.46 1.88
N ARG A 278 4.58 8.28 1.23
CA ARG A 278 5.83 7.51 1.10
C ARG A 278 6.89 8.23 0.28
N GLU A 279 6.55 8.87 -0.83
CA GLU A 279 7.51 9.66 -1.62
C GLU A 279 8.01 10.90 -0.85
N TRP A 280 7.15 11.51 -0.02
CA TRP A 280 7.55 12.58 0.88
C TRP A 280 8.54 12.09 1.93
N GLN A 281 8.28 10.95 2.57
CA GLN A 281 9.22 10.33 3.51
C GLN A 281 10.55 9.99 2.86
N ARG A 282 10.56 9.46 1.63
CA ARG A 282 11.80 9.23 0.84
C ARG A 282 12.60 10.50 0.63
N LEU A 283 11.94 11.63 0.40
CA LEU A 283 12.61 12.92 0.30
C LEU A 283 13.18 13.36 1.65
N ARG A 284 12.40 13.23 2.73
CA ARG A 284 12.79 13.59 4.09
C ARG A 284 14.01 12.81 4.56
N PHE A 285 14.06 11.52 4.28
CA PHE A 285 15.14 10.61 4.71
C PHE A 285 16.21 10.38 3.63
N ALA A 286 16.23 11.18 2.55
CA ALA A 286 17.14 10.97 1.44
C ALA A 286 18.62 10.93 1.86
N ALA A 287 19.04 11.81 2.78
CA ALA A 287 20.41 11.82 3.30
C ALA A 287 20.75 10.54 4.06
N LEU A 288 19.82 10.04 4.89
CA LEU A 288 19.95 8.79 5.62
C LEU A 288 20.02 7.59 4.65
N HIS A 289 19.12 7.55 3.67
CA HIS A 289 19.06 6.49 2.65
C HIS A 289 20.32 6.44 1.77
N GLN A 290 21.04 7.56 1.62
CA GLN A 290 22.34 7.59 0.94
C GLN A 290 23.50 7.20 1.86
N ALA A 291 23.48 7.66 3.11
CA ALA A 291 24.54 7.40 4.09
C ALA A 291 24.63 5.91 4.49
N LEU A 292 23.48 5.24 4.67
CA LEU A 292 23.43 3.86 5.16
C LEU A 292 24.12 2.85 4.21
N PRO A 293 23.78 2.75 2.91
CA PRO A 293 24.48 1.84 2.00
C PRO A 293 25.97 2.18 1.81
N ARG A 294 26.34 3.46 1.92
CA ARG A 294 27.75 3.90 1.84
C ARG A 294 28.56 3.36 3.02
N ALA A 295 28.06 3.58 4.24
CA ALA A 295 28.68 3.06 5.46
C ALA A 295 28.78 1.54 5.45
N LEU A 296 27.71 0.84 5.01
CA LEU A 296 27.72 -0.62 4.89
C LEU A 296 28.74 -1.12 3.88
N ASN A 297 28.85 -0.49 2.72
CA ASN A 297 29.84 -0.84 1.70
C ASN A 297 31.27 -0.69 2.23
N HIS A 298 31.59 0.44 2.86
CA HIS A 298 32.92 0.68 3.40
C HIS A 298 33.24 -0.23 4.59
N LEU A 299 32.26 -0.49 5.46
CA LEU A 299 32.43 -1.41 6.58
C LEU A 299 32.64 -2.85 6.10
N ALA A 300 31.87 -3.31 5.11
CA ALA A 300 32.03 -4.65 4.52
C ALA A 300 33.39 -4.84 3.82
N ALA A 301 33.94 -3.77 3.23
CA ALA A 301 35.23 -3.81 2.53
C ALA A 301 36.44 -3.55 3.44
N ALA A 302 36.23 -3.06 4.66
CA ALA A 302 37.29 -2.63 5.55
C ALA A 302 38.09 -3.82 6.12
N LYS A 303 39.40 -3.82 5.89
CA LYS A 303 40.33 -4.71 6.62
C LYS A 303 40.70 -4.16 8.00
N ILE A 304 40.70 -2.82 8.12
CA ILE A 304 40.99 -2.09 9.34
C ILE A 304 40.00 -0.93 9.43
N ILE A 305 39.33 -0.77 10.56
CA ILE A 305 38.40 0.33 10.81
C ILE A 305 39.18 1.52 11.34
N GLY A 306 39.54 2.43 10.45
CA GLY A 306 40.30 3.65 10.77
C GLY A 306 39.41 4.89 11.01
N ALA A 307 40.04 6.00 11.40
CA ALA A 307 39.37 7.27 11.69
C ALA A 307 38.37 7.76 10.62
N PRO A 308 38.64 7.63 9.29
CA PRO A 308 37.67 8.07 8.28
C PRO A 308 36.35 7.29 8.30
N LEU A 309 36.41 5.96 8.47
CA LEU A 309 35.21 5.12 8.55
C LEU A 309 34.46 5.33 9.87
N ILE A 310 35.19 5.55 10.97
CA ILE A 310 34.60 5.93 12.26
C ILE A 310 33.82 7.24 12.13
N ALA A 311 34.39 8.25 11.48
CA ALA A 311 33.71 9.52 11.24
C ALA A 311 32.45 9.33 10.38
N GLU A 312 32.53 8.53 9.31
CA GLU A 312 31.39 8.24 8.44
C GLU A 312 30.24 7.51 9.17
N ILE A 313 30.56 6.54 10.03
CA ILE A 313 29.56 5.86 10.88
C ILE A 313 28.99 6.86 11.90
N GLY A 314 29.81 7.74 12.46
CA GLY A 314 29.37 8.82 13.35
C GLY A 314 28.35 9.75 12.68
N ASP A 315 28.59 10.15 11.43
CA ASP A 315 27.65 10.96 10.65
C ASP A 315 26.34 10.21 10.39
N LEU A 316 26.41 8.90 10.08
CA LEU A 316 25.22 8.06 9.94
C LEU A 316 24.42 7.99 11.24
N TYR A 317 25.09 7.82 12.39
CA TYR A 317 24.43 7.82 13.70
C TYR A 317 23.78 9.16 14.02
N ALA A 318 24.41 10.28 13.67
CA ALA A 318 23.80 11.59 13.83
C ALA A 318 22.49 11.72 13.02
N LEU A 319 22.50 11.28 11.75
CA LEU A 319 21.30 11.29 10.90
C LEU A 319 20.22 10.35 11.42
N LEU A 320 20.59 9.13 11.79
CA LEU A 320 19.66 8.09 12.25
C LEU A 320 19.02 8.48 13.58
N SER A 321 19.81 8.96 14.54
CA SER A 321 19.32 9.40 15.84
C SER A 321 18.45 10.66 15.76
N ALA A 322 18.80 11.62 14.89
CA ALA A 322 17.93 12.78 14.62
C ALA A 322 16.58 12.36 14.02
N ALA A 323 16.58 11.39 13.10
CA ALA A 323 15.35 10.87 12.49
C ALA A 323 14.51 10.02 13.48
N ALA A 324 15.16 9.25 14.34
CA ALA A 324 14.54 8.38 15.33
C ALA A 324 14.14 9.09 16.64
N GLY A 325 14.60 10.33 16.86
CA GLY A 325 14.36 11.08 18.10
C GLY A 325 15.06 10.47 19.31
N VAL A 326 16.31 10.04 19.15
CA VAL A 326 17.17 9.50 20.23
C VAL A 326 18.52 10.20 20.24
N GLU A 327 19.32 9.98 21.28
CA GLU A 327 20.69 10.50 21.30
C GLU A 327 21.59 9.71 20.33
N PRO A 328 22.56 10.37 19.66
CA PRO A 328 23.51 9.69 18.81
C PRO A 328 24.48 8.84 19.65
N PRO A 329 24.56 7.52 19.42
CA PRO A 329 25.53 6.68 20.09
C PRO A 329 26.95 6.97 19.58
N THR A 330 27.95 6.58 20.35
CA THR A 330 29.34 6.55 19.87
C THR A 330 29.56 5.32 18.99
N VAL A 331 30.65 5.31 18.21
CA VAL A 331 31.03 4.15 17.38
C VAL A 331 31.70 3.04 18.21
N ALA A 332 32.18 3.35 19.42
CA ALA A 332 32.92 2.41 20.25
C ALA A 332 32.21 1.07 20.50
N PRO A 333 30.90 1.02 20.85
CA PRO A 333 30.20 -0.25 21.06
C PRO A 333 30.20 -1.16 19.81
N LEU A 334 30.12 -0.59 18.61
CA LEU A 334 30.19 -1.36 17.36
C LEU A 334 31.58 -1.98 17.18
N LEU A 335 32.64 -1.22 17.47
CA LEU A 335 34.01 -1.72 17.39
C LEU A 335 34.25 -2.83 18.43
N ASP A 336 33.76 -2.62 19.65
CA ASP A 336 33.82 -3.59 20.74
C ASP A 336 33.07 -4.87 20.35
N ASP A 337 31.86 -4.79 19.79
CA ASP A 337 31.10 -5.95 19.33
C ASP A 337 31.87 -6.77 18.30
N LEU A 338 32.48 -6.10 17.30
CA LEU A 338 33.26 -6.74 16.25
C LEU A 338 34.51 -7.42 16.81
N GLU A 339 35.23 -6.75 17.71
CA GLU A 339 36.42 -7.30 18.36
C GLU A 339 36.06 -8.50 19.25
N GLN A 340 35.03 -8.38 20.08
CA GLN A 340 34.58 -9.46 20.96
C GLN A 340 34.08 -10.66 20.16
N LEU A 341 33.37 -10.43 19.06
CA LEU A 341 32.93 -11.49 18.16
C LEU A 341 34.12 -12.23 17.55
N GLN A 342 35.10 -11.50 17.01
CA GLN A 342 36.32 -12.10 16.45
C GLN A 342 37.07 -12.92 17.52
N ASN A 343 37.23 -12.35 18.72
CA ASN A 343 37.85 -13.03 19.84
C ASN A 343 37.09 -14.26 20.30
N LEU A 344 35.75 -14.27 20.23
CA LEU A 344 34.94 -15.44 20.56
C LEU A 344 35.13 -16.56 19.53
N LEU A 345 35.06 -16.24 18.24
CA LEU A 345 35.15 -17.21 17.14
C LEU A 345 36.53 -17.89 17.07
N LEU A 346 37.59 -17.22 17.56
CA LEU A 346 38.94 -17.79 17.64
C LEU A 346 39.19 -18.67 18.88
N ARG A 347 38.27 -18.73 19.85
CA ARG A 347 38.48 -19.52 21.08
C ARG A 347 38.35 -21.03 20.83
N PRO A 348 39.12 -21.87 21.53
CA PRO A 348 38.88 -23.31 21.51
C PRO A 348 37.71 -23.70 22.42
N GLY A 349 36.85 -24.61 21.95
CA GLY A 349 35.85 -25.29 22.79
C GLY A 349 36.50 -26.32 23.71
N ARG A 350 36.11 -26.37 24.99
CA ARG A 350 36.63 -27.36 25.96
C ARG A 350 35.81 -28.64 25.99
N ARG A 351 34.56 -28.59 25.53
CA ARG A 351 33.62 -29.71 25.45
C ARG A 351 33.16 -29.91 24.00
N LYS A 352 32.76 -31.13 23.63
CA LYS A 352 32.25 -31.44 22.29
C LYS A 352 31.13 -30.49 21.84
N ALA A 353 30.18 -30.19 22.71
CA ALA A 353 29.08 -29.26 22.42
C ALA A 353 29.56 -27.83 22.17
N GLU A 354 30.58 -27.38 22.90
CA GLU A 354 31.20 -26.05 22.72
C GLU A 354 31.95 -25.97 21.39
N THR A 355 32.72 -27.00 21.04
CA THR A 355 33.43 -27.08 19.75
C THR A 355 32.45 -27.05 18.58
N LEU A 356 31.35 -27.82 18.66
CA LEU A 356 30.32 -27.83 17.61
C LEU A 356 29.59 -26.49 17.50
N ALA A 357 29.31 -25.82 18.62
CA ALA A 357 28.63 -24.52 18.60
C ALA A 357 29.51 -23.40 18.04
N LEU A 358 30.81 -23.41 18.36
CA LEU A 358 31.78 -22.49 17.76
C LEU A 358 31.96 -22.75 16.27
N ALA A 359 32.02 -24.03 15.85
CA ALA A 359 32.06 -24.38 14.43
C ALA A 359 30.80 -23.89 13.69
N ALA A 360 29.61 -24.13 14.24
CA ALA A 360 28.36 -23.66 13.65
C ALA A 360 28.29 -22.13 13.59
N ALA A 361 28.76 -21.42 14.62
CA ALA A 361 28.83 -19.97 14.60
C ALA A 361 29.86 -19.45 13.59
N ASN A 362 30.97 -20.17 13.39
CA ASN A 362 31.99 -19.83 12.40
C ASN A 362 31.53 -20.14 10.96
N ASP A 363 30.80 -21.24 10.74
CA ASP A 363 30.22 -21.57 9.44
C ASP A 363 29.13 -20.56 9.04
N LEU A 364 28.39 -20.08 10.04
CA LEU A 364 27.39 -19.04 9.89
C LEU A 364 28.06 -17.67 9.64
N LEU A 365 28.91 -17.19 10.54
CA LEU A 365 29.44 -15.82 10.49
C LEU A 365 30.76 -15.68 9.69
N GLY A 366 31.33 -16.77 9.20
CA GLY A 366 32.64 -16.78 8.55
C GLY A 366 32.68 -16.05 7.20
N ALA A 367 33.87 -15.61 6.82
CA ALA A 367 34.12 -14.87 5.57
C ALA A 367 33.96 -15.74 4.29
N ASP A 368 34.11 -17.07 4.42
CA ASP A 368 34.07 -18.03 3.30
C ASP A 368 32.73 -18.78 3.18
N ALA A 369 31.67 -18.33 3.87
CA ALA A 369 30.36 -18.96 3.76
C ALA A 369 29.83 -18.85 2.31
N ALA A 370 29.84 -19.96 1.57
CA ALA A 370 29.35 -20.00 0.20
C ALA A 370 27.83 -19.68 0.16
N PRO A 371 27.35 -18.78 -0.72
CA PRO A 371 25.92 -18.66 -0.99
C PRO A 371 25.36 -20.02 -1.48
N PRO A 372 24.19 -20.49 -1.00
CA PRO A 372 23.24 -19.88 -0.08
C PRO A 372 23.33 -20.51 1.32
N ALA A 373 24.39 -20.26 2.09
CA ALA A 373 24.42 -20.59 3.52
C ALA A 373 23.93 -19.39 4.36
N GLY A 374 22.90 -19.61 5.20
CA GLY A 374 22.45 -18.82 6.37
C GLY A 374 22.69 -17.30 6.45
N ALA A 375 22.76 -16.80 7.70
CA ALA A 375 23.30 -15.47 8.01
C ALA A 375 24.81 -15.46 7.73
N SER A 376 25.40 -14.32 7.38
CA SER A 376 26.86 -14.10 7.30
C SER A 376 27.22 -12.82 8.02
N LEU A 377 28.49 -12.64 8.43
CA LEU A 377 28.91 -11.41 9.11
C LEU A 377 28.60 -10.16 8.26
N THR A 378 28.88 -10.22 6.95
CA THR A 378 28.55 -9.15 6.01
C THR A 378 27.06 -8.85 6.01
N ARG A 379 26.20 -9.87 5.96
CA ARG A 379 24.75 -9.68 6.00
C ARG A 379 24.26 -9.18 7.36
N LEU A 380 25.00 -9.42 8.45
CA LEU A 380 24.68 -8.97 9.80
C LEU A 380 25.07 -7.51 10.06
N LEU A 381 25.94 -6.91 9.23
CA LEU A 381 26.37 -5.52 9.37
C LEU A 381 25.21 -4.51 9.46
N PRO A 382 24.13 -4.60 8.64
CA PRO A 382 22.95 -3.76 8.82
C PRO A 382 22.35 -3.82 10.22
N TRP A 383 22.22 -5.01 10.80
CA TRP A 383 21.69 -5.15 12.16
C TRP A 383 22.66 -4.56 13.20
N LEU A 384 23.96 -4.87 13.11
CA LEU A 384 24.99 -4.33 14.01
C LEU A 384 25.04 -2.80 13.99
N LEU A 385 24.96 -2.21 12.79
CA LEU A 385 25.04 -0.77 12.58
C LEU A 385 23.75 -0.06 13.03
N LEU A 386 22.58 -0.65 12.83
CA LEU A 386 21.30 -0.01 13.17
C LEU A 386 20.87 -0.23 14.63
N ARG A 387 21.31 -1.32 15.25
CA ARG A 387 20.98 -1.72 16.64
C ARG A 387 21.15 -0.58 17.65
N PRO A 388 22.25 0.17 17.69
CA PRO A 388 22.48 1.20 18.71
C PRO A 388 21.41 2.30 18.74
N CYS A 389 20.79 2.59 17.60
CA CYS A 389 19.76 3.63 17.48
C CYS A 389 18.33 3.07 17.53
N LEU A 390 18.11 1.83 17.10
CA LEU A 390 16.79 1.28 16.81
C LEU A 390 16.38 0.07 17.67
N ALA A 391 17.28 -0.52 18.45
CA ALA A 391 17.00 -1.68 19.29
C ALA A 391 15.90 -1.40 20.33
N GLY A 392 14.94 -2.33 20.46
CA GLY A 392 13.90 -2.27 21.50
C GLY A 392 12.92 -1.09 21.37
N ALA A 393 12.93 -0.36 20.25
CA ALA A 393 12.00 0.73 20.03
C ALA A 393 10.55 0.19 20.02
N ALA A 394 9.71 0.74 20.91
CA ALA A 394 8.30 0.36 21.08
C ALA A 394 7.42 0.67 19.85
N ALA A 395 7.95 1.44 18.88
CA ALA A 395 7.35 1.70 17.58
C ALA A 395 8.30 1.20 16.49
N ASN A 396 7.75 0.73 15.38
CA ASN A 396 8.47 0.10 14.27
C ASN A 396 9.28 1.12 13.43
N ARG A 397 10.22 1.83 14.08
CA ARG A 397 11.01 2.93 13.51
C ARG A 397 11.76 2.54 12.24
N PHE A 398 12.15 1.27 12.13
CA PHE A 398 12.76 0.74 10.90
C PHE A 398 11.88 0.97 9.67
N ASN A 399 10.57 0.70 9.80
CA ASN A 399 9.59 0.93 8.75
C ASN A 399 9.23 2.42 8.62
N ASP A 400 9.10 3.15 9.73
CA ASP A 400 8.76 4.59 9.70
C ASP A 400 9.84 5.43 8.99
N LEU A 401 11.10 4.99 9.07
CA LEU A 401 12.24 5.60 8.41
C LEU A 401 12.49 5.03 6.99
N LEU A 402 11.63 4.13 6.51
CA LEU A 402 11.74 3.45 5.22
C LEU A 402 13.11 2.78 4.98
N LEU A 403 13.73 2.21 6.02
CA LEU A 403 15.07 1.62 5.92
C LEU A 403 15.11 0.31 5.14
N ALA A 404 13.97 -0.35 4.97
CA ALA A 404 13.87 -1.58 4.18
C ALA A 404 14.31 -1.37 2.73
N GLU A 405 14.00 -0.21 2.12
CA GLU A 405 14.31 0.07 0.71
C GLU A 405 15.82 0.19 0.42
N PRO A 406 16.58 1.08 1.10
CA PRO A 406 18.02 1.16 0.87
C PRO A 406 18.76 -0.12 1.27
N LEU A 407 18.23 -0.90 2.24
CA LEU A 407 18.81 -2.18 2.62
C LEU A 407 18.54 -3.28 1.59
N ALA A 408 17.32 -3.41 1.07
CA ALA A 408 17.02 -4.34 -0.01
C ALA A 408 17.88 -4.05 -1.24
N ALA A 409 18.05 -2.76 -1.60
CA ALA A 409 18.95 -2.37 -2.69
C ALA A 409 20.42 -2.72 -2.41
N TRP A 410 20.86 -2.68 -1.15
CA TRP A 410 22.20 -3.10 -0.76
C TRP A 410 22.37 -4.63 -0.84
N PHE A 411 21.41 -5.40 -0.32
CA PHE A 411 21.38 -6.87 -0.39
C PHE A 411 21.24 -7.41 -1.81
N ALA A 412 20.60 -6.67 -2.73
CA ALA A 412 20.43 -7.08 -4.13
C ALA A 412 21.76 -7.27 -4.89
N ARG A 413 22.87 -6.77 -4.34
CA ARG A 413 24.22 -7.02 -4.88
C ARG A 413 24.74 -8.43 -4.56
N GLU A 414 24.12 -9.12 -3.61
CA GLU A 414 24.48 -10.49 -3.24
C GLU A 414 23.72 -11.51 -4.10
N ALA A 415 24.45 -12.42 -4.74
CA ALA A 415 23.85 -13.48 -5.55
C ALA A 415 23.13 -14.52 -4.68
N GLY A 416 21.92 -14.90 -5.09
CA GLY A 416 21.18 -16.04 -4.53
C GLY A 416 20.38 -15.76 -3.24
N ALA A 417 20.20 -14.49 -2.86
CA ALA A 417 19.35 -14.08 -1.74
C ALA A 417 18.12 -13.30 -2.21
N ASP A 418 17.03 -13.38 -1.45
CA ASP A 418 15.83 -12.53 -1.57
C ASP A 418 16.09 -11.21 -0.80
N PRO A 419 16.37 -10.08 -1.48
CA PRO A 419 16.83 -8.86 -0.82
C PRO A 419 15.76 -8.22 0.07
N GLU A 420 14.50 -8.29 -0.34
CA GLU A 420 13.36 -7.81 0.42
C GLU A 420 13.21 -8.63 1.71
N LEU A 421 13.31 -9.96 1.62
CA LEU A 421 13.25 -10.84 2.79
C LEU A 421 14.39 -10.53 3.79
N LEU A 422 15.61 -10.29 3.31
CA LEU A 422 16.74 -9.96 4.19
C LEU A 422 16.58 -8.61 4.90
N ALA A 423 16.01 -7.62 4.20
CA ALA A 423 15.67 -6.34 4.80
C ALA A 423 14.57 -6.49 5.88
N GLU A 424 13.53 -7.30 5.62
CA GLU A 424 12.48 -7.62 6.59
C GLU A 424 13.04 -8.35 7.83
N ILE A 425 13.92 -9.33 7.65
CA ILE A 425 14.60 -10.01 8.76
C ILE A 425 15.39 -9.02 9.59
N THR A 426 16.14 -8.11 8.96
CA THR A 426 16.91 -7.08 9.67
C THR A 426 16.00 -6.25 10.60
N GLY A 427 14.85 -5.78 10.09
CA GLY A 427 13.86 -5.06 10.89
C GLY A 427 13.30 -5.89 12.07
N LEU A 428 13.00 -7.17 11.83
CA LEU A 428 12.55 -8.09 12.87
C LEU A 428 13.62 -8.29 13.97
N LEU A 429 14.88 -8.50 13.58
CA LEU A 429 15.98 -8.70 14.53
C LEU A 429 16.28 -7.43 15.33
N LEU A 430 16.04 -6.23 14.79
CA LEU A 430 16.16 -4.98 15.55
C LEU A 430 15.08 -4.87 16.64
N HIS A 431 13.87 -5.36 16.36
CA HIS A 431 12.80 -5.43 17.36
C HIS A 431 13.13 -6.42 18.48
N HIS A 432 13.81 -7.52 18.15
CA HIS A 432 14.27 -8.55 19.09
C HIS A 432 15.79 -8.50 19.33
N ALA A 433 16.37 -7.30 19.39
CA ALA A 433 17.82 -7.12 19.41
C ALA A 433 18.51 -7.74 20.65
N ASP A 434 17.76 -7.96 21.74
CA ASP A 434 18.24 -8.56 22.98
C ASP A 434 18.05 -10.09 23.03
N PHE A 435 17.62 -10.72 21.93
CA PHE A 435 17.48 -12.17 21.84
C PHE A 435 18.79 -12.88 22.16
N GLY A 436 18.72 -13.89 23.04
CA GLY A 436 19.89 -14.68 23.46
C GLY A 436 20.86 -13.92 24.37
N ALA A 437 20.53 -12.71 24.85
CA ALA A 437 21.32 -12.01 25.85
C ALA A 437 21.36 -12.77 27.19
N ARG A 438 22.45 -12.59 27.95
CA ARG A 438 22.69 -13.31 29.21
C ARG A 438 21.55 -13.08 30.19
N GLY A 439 21.00 -14.17 30.75
CA GLY A 439 19.93 -14.15 31.75
C GLY A 439 18.53 -14.29 31.16
N ARG A 440 18.37 -14.38 29.84
CA ARG A 440 17.12 -14.74 29.18
C ARG A 440 17.10 -16.18 28.72
N ALA A 441 15.95 -16.84 28.85
CA ALA A 441 15.75 -18.20 28.40
C ALA A 441 15.39 -18.20 26.91
N ALA A 442 16.36 -18.53 26.04
CA ALA A 442 16.21 -18.53 24.58
C ALA A 442 14.94 -19.26 24.08
N GLY A 443 14.54 -20.35 24.75
CA GLY A 443 13.32 -21.10 24.42
C GLY A 443 12.01 -20.33 24.68
N ALA A 444 11.93 -19.57 25.77
CA ALA A 444 10.73 -18.79 26.10
C ALA A 444 10.57 -17.57 25.18
N ASP A 445 11.67 -16.89 24.88
CA ASP A 445 11.71 -15.75 23.95
C ASP A 445 11.30 -16.18 22.53
N PHE A 446 11.74 -17.36 22.08
CA PHE A 446 11.40 -17.86 20.75
C PHE A 446 9.92 -18.23 20.60
N ALA A 447 9.31 -18.84 21.62
CA ALA A 447 7.88 -19.16 21.59
C ALA A 447 7.01 -17.91 21.47
N GLN A 448 7.37 -16.85 22.21
CA GLN A 448 6.71 -15.54 22.11
C GLN A 448 6.90 -14.90 20.72
N LEU A 449 8.10 -15.05 20.14
CA LEU A 449 8.41 -14.53 18.81
C LEU A 449 7.54 -15.16 17.71
N LEU A 450 7.26 -16.47 17.78
CA LEU A 450 6.40 -17.15 16.79
C LEU A 450 4.95 -16.63 16.74
N ASP A 451 4.48 -16.04 17.84
CA ASP A 451 3.12 -15.51 17.93
C ASP A 451 3.00 -14.11 17.31
N ALA A 452 4.11 -13.46 16.96
CA ALA A 452 4.10 -12.16 16.30
C ALA A 452 3.63 -12.28 14.83
N ALA A 453 2.67 -11.45 14.44
CA ALA A 453 2.14 -11.41 13.06
C ALA A 453 3.23 -11.14 12.01
N ALA A 454 4.24 -10.34 12.35
CA ALA A 454 5.40 -10.07 11.50
C ALA A 454 6.20 -11.34 11.20
N VAL A 455 6.36 -12.22 12.21
CA VAL A 455 7.07 -13.49 12.06
C VAL A 455 6.27 -14.46 11.19
N GLN A 456 4.95 -14.57 11.37
CA GLN A 456 4.14 -15.45 10.51
C GLN A 456 4.17 -15.04 9.04
N ARG A 457 4.20 -13.73 8.76
CA ARG A 457 4.39 -13.20 7.41
C ARG A 457 5.77 -13.56 6.86
N LEU A 458 6.82 -13.36 7.66
CA LEU A 458 8.18 -13.72 7.30
C LEU A 458 8.29 -15.22 6.96
N LEU A 459 7.70 -16.08 7.79
CA LEU A 459 7.68 -17.53 7.60
C LEU A 459 6.87 -17.98 6.37
N GLY A 460 6.17 -17.05 5.67
CA GLY A 460 5.36 -17.38 4.51
C GLY A 460 4.22 -18.33 4.87
N CYS A 461 3.56 -18.09 6.00
CA CYS A 461 2.46 -18.93 6.44
C CYS A 461 1.27 -18.86 5.47
N ASN A 462 0.78 -20.00 5.01
CA ASN A 462 -0.31 -20.08 4.03
C ASN A 462 -1.34 -21.17 4.40
N TRP A 463 -2.62 -20.88 4.13
CA TRP A 463 -3.70 -21.85 4.32
C TRP A 463 -3.85 -22.75 3.10
N HIS A 464 -3.87 -24.06 3.33
CA HIS A 464 -4.17 -25.07 2.31
C HIS A 464 -5.02 -26.16 2.95
N GLU A 465 -6.21 -26.42 2.38
CA GLU A 465 -7.17 -27.43 2.87
C GLU A 465 -7.47 -27.32 4.38
N GLY A 466 -7.63 -26.09 4.88
CA GLY A 466 -7.92 -25.85 6.31
C GLY A 466 -6.74 -26.09 7.26
N VAL A 467 -5.50 -26.21 6.73
CA VAL A 467 -4.27 -26.32 7.52
C VAL A 467 -3.36 -25.14 7.23
N LEU A 468 -2.81 -24.53 8.28
CA LEU A 468 -1.81 -23.47 8.18
C LEU A 468 -0.39 -24.06 8.11
N TRP A 469 0.27 -23.89 6.98
CA TRP A 469 1.63 -24.36 6.71
C TRP A 469 2.62 -23.19 6.81
N PHE A 470 3.88 -23.46 7.15
CA PHE A 470 4.96 -22.47 7.12
C PHE A 470 6.11 -22.94 6.22
N ASN A 471 6.87 -22.01 5.66
CA ASN A 471 7.99 -22.32 4.77
C ASN A 471 9.22 -22.80 5.59
N ARG A 472 9.68 -24.02 5.30
CA ARG A 472 10.85 -24.65 5.94
C ARG A 472 12.12 -23.81 5.83
N GLU A 473 12.44 -23.35 4.62
CA GLU A 473 13.69 -22.64 4.33
C GLU A 473 13.74 -21.30 5.06
N ARG A 474 12.63 -20.55 5.03
CA ARG A 474 12.49 -19.29 5.77
C ARG A 474 12.55 -19.48 7.28
N PHE A 475 12.00 -20.59 7.79
CA PHE A 475 12.08 -20.92 9.21
C PHE A 475 13.51 -21.23 9.65
N PHE A 476 14.26 -22.02 8.87
CA PHE A 476 15.66 -22.33 9.18
C PHE A 476 16.54 -21.09 9.04
N LEU A 477 16.29 -20.25 8.03
CA LEU A 477 16.95 -18.97 7.87
C LEU A 477 16.75 -18.08 9.11
N LEU A 478 15.51 -17.98 9.63
CA LEU A 478 15.23 -17.22 10.86
C LEU A 478 16.03 -17.77 12.06
N ILE A 479 16.10 -19.09 12.23
CA ILE A 479 16.89 -19.70 13.32
C ILE A 479 18.38 -19.34 13.19
N ASP A 480 18.92 -19.40 11.97
CA ASP A 480 20.31 -19.05 11.70
C ASP A 480 20.57 -17.58 12.07
N TRP A 481 19.68 -16.67 11.70
CA TRP A 481 19.75 -15.25 12.08
C TRP A 481 19.65 -15.00 13.59
N LEU A 482 18.77 -15.72 14.28
CA LEU A 482 18.65 -15.65 15.74
C LEU A 482 19.91 -16.15 16.45
N LEU A 483 20.52 -17.23 15.93
CA LEU A 483 21.80 -17.73 16.43
C LEU A 483 22.93 -16.72 16.17
N ALA A 484 22.94 -16.05 15.02
CA ALA A 484 23.91 -15.00 14.70
C ALA A 484 23.86 -13.84 15.71
N ILE A 485 22.67 -13.26 15.95
CA ILE A 485 22.54 -12.15 16.91
C ILE A 485 22.83 -12.58 18.34
N ALA A 486 22.43 -13.81 18.73
CA ALA A 486 22.75 -14.35 20.04
C ALA A 486 24.27 -14.54 20.23
N THR A 487 24.98 -14.95 19.17
CA THR A 487 26.45 -15.06 19.20
C THR A 487 27.10 -13.71 19.49
N VAL A 488 26.63 -12.63 18.85
CA VAL A 488 27.10 -11.27 19.13
C VAL A 488 26.78 -10.87 20.57
N ASN A 489 25.53 -11.03 21.00
CA ASN A 489 25.08 -10.64 22.34
C ASN A 489 25.82 -11.38 23.47
N LEU A 490 26.29 -12.60 23.19
CA LEU A 490 27.05 -13.40 24.15
C LEU A 490 28.56 -13.14 24.10
N ALA A 491 29.10 -12.54 23.05
CA ALA A 491 30.54 -12.45 22.81
C ALA A 491 31.33 -11.82 23.96
N ALA A 492 30.81 -10.73 24.53
CA ALA A 492 31.42 -10.01 25.66
C ALA A 492 31.15 -10.66 27.03
N THR A 493 30.37 -11.75 27.11
CA THR A 493 29.89 -12.29 28.38
C THR A 493 30.85 -13.32 29.01
N PRO A 494 31.02 -13.31 30.36
CA PRO A 494 31.71 -14.40 31.05
C PRO A 494 31.03 -15.74 30.77
N GLY A 495 31.80 -16.72 30.30
CA GLY A 495 31.28 -18.03 29.92
C GLY A 495 30.60 -18.07 28.54
N ALA A 496 30.84 -17.08 27.67
CA ALA A 496 30.27 -16.96 26.32
C ALA A 496 30.20 -18.28 25.54
N VAL A 497 31.27 -19.08 25.55
CA VAL A 497 31.34 -20.35 24.80
C VAL A 497 30.32 -21.38 25.31
N ALA A 498 30.15 -21.49 26.63
CA ALA A 498 29.17 -22.39 27.22
C ALA A 498 27.74 -21.91 27.00
N ALA A 499 27.52 -20.59 27.05
CA ALA A 499 26.23 -19.98 26.74
C ALA A 499 25.86 -20.16 25.26
N LEU A 500 26.81 -19.96 24.34
CA LEU A 500 26.64 -20.20 22.92
C LEU A 500 26.29 -21.68 22.64
N ALA A 501 26.96 -22.62 23.31
CA ALA A 501 26.64 -24.04 23.20
C ALA A 501 25.21 -24.36 23.65
N ALA A 502 24.73 -23.74 24.73
CA ALA A 502 23.33 -23.86 25.15
C ALA A 502 22.38 -23.28 24.10
N THR A 503 22.64 -22.08 23.57
CA THR A 503 21.81 -21.45 22.54
C THR A 503 21.77 -22.26 21.24
N ALA A 504 22.91 -22.78 20.79
CA ALA A 504 22.99 -23.64 19.60
C ALA A 504 22.19 -24.94 19.78
N ALA A 505 22.16 -25.51 21.00
CA ALA A 505 21.33 -26.67 21.31
C ALA A 505 19.82 -26.34 21.23
N HIS A 506 19.39 -25.16 21.67
CA HIS A 506 18.00 -24.72 21.50
C HIS A 506 17.65 -24.54 20.02
N ALA A 507 18.53 -23.90 19.24
CA ALA A 507 18.36 -23.72 17.80
C ALA A 507 18.18 -25.07 17.08
N GLU A 508 18.98 -26.07 17.40
CA GLU A 508 18.82 -27.41 16.83
C GLU A 508 17.53 -28.10 17.30
N GLY A 509 17.13 -27.90 18.55
CA GLY A 509 15.82 -28.34 19.06
C GLY A 509 14.66 -27.76 18.26
N TRP A 510 14.71 -26.46 17.92
CA TRP A 510 13.69 -25.82 17.07
C TRP A 510 13.67 -26.39 15.65
N ARG A 511 14.84 -26.68 15.05
CA ARG A 511 14.91 -27.34 13.74
C ARG A 511 14.31 -28.74 13.77
N GLN A 512 14.58 -29.51 14.84
CA GLN A 512 14.01 -30.85 15.02
C GLN A 512 12.49 -30.80 15.19
N ALA A 513 11.98 -29.87 16.00
CA ALA A 513 10.54 -29.70 16.18
C ALA A 513 9.83 -29.26 14.89
N ALA A 514 10.45 -28.44 14.05
CA ALA A 514 9.91 -28.11 12.73
C ALA A 514 9.84 -29.31 11.79
N ARG A 515 10.83 -30.21 11.83
CA ARG A 515 10.77 -31.49 11.11
C ARG A 515 9.66 -32.39 11.66
N ALA A 516 9.55 -32.50 12.98
CA ALA A 516 8.54 -33.32 13.66
C ALA A 516 7.11 -32.78 13.50
N SER A 517 6.92 -31.47 13.33
CA SER A 517 5.61 -30.86 13.09
C SER A 517 5.06 -31.14 11.69
N GLY A 518 5.89 -31.68 10.79
CA GLY A 518 5.59 -31.80 9.36
C GLY A 518 5.36 -30.43 8.72
N TYR A 519 5.99 -29.37 9.24
CA TYR A 519 5.84 -27.98 8.78
C TYR A 519 4.42 -27.39 8.92
N ARG A 520 3.60 -27.97 9.80
CA ARG A 520 2.29 -27.43 10.18
C ARG A 520 2.45 -26.48 11.35
N PHE A 521 1.96 -25.25 11.22
CA PHE A 521 2.22 -24.19 12.18
C PHE A 521 1.62 -24.49 13.56
N ALA A 522 0.40 -25.04 13.61
CA ALA A 522 -0.25 -25.42 14.87
C ALA A 522 0.55 -26.51 15.62
N ASN A 523 1.05 -27.53 14.91
CA ASN A 523 1.85 -28.60 15.49
C ASN A 523 3.21 -28.07 15.99
N LEU A 524 3.84 -27.16 15.23
CA LEU A 524 5.07 -26.51 15.67
C LEU A 524 4.86 -25.79 17.00
N ARG A 525 3.79 -24.99 17.14
CA ARG A 525 3.47 -24.30 18.40
C ARG A 525 3.33 -25.28 19.56
N GLN A 526 2.64 -26.40 19.37
CA GLN A 526 2.49 -27.42 20.42
C GLN A 526 3.84 -28.01 20.86
N LEU A 527 4.76 -28.23 19.92
CA LEU A 527 6.10 -28.75 20.21
C LEU A 527 7.04 -27.71 20.85
N MET A 528 6.70 -26.42 20.77
CA MET A 528 7.48 -25.30 21.34
C MET A 528 7.05 -24.88 22.74
N VAL A 529 5.86 -25.29 23.20
CA VAL A 529 5.37 -25.00 24.56
C VAL A 529 6.00 -26.00 25.55
N PRO A 530 6.66 -25.55 26.63
CA PRO A 530 7.14 -26.48 27.66
C PRO A 530 5.95 -27.26 28.24
N PRO A 531 6.09 -28.57 28.54
CA PRO A 531 4.99 -29.35 29.10
C PRO A 531 4.50 -28.71 30.41
N PRO A 532 3.18 -28.72 30.68
CA PRO A 532 2.66 -28.18 31.94
C PRO A 532 3.30 -28.91 33.12
N VAL A 533 3.76 -28.15 34.11
CA VAL A 533 4.29 -28.69 35.36
C VAL A 533 3.18 -29.53 36.01
N PRO A 534 3.38 -30.83 36.28
CA PRO A 534 2.38 -31.61 37.00
C PRO A 534 2.21 -31.01 38.39
N GLU A 535 0.98 -30.61 38.74
CA GLU A 535 0.63 -30.26 40.12
C GLU A 535 1.06 -31.42 41.02
N ALA A 536 1.89 -31.11 42.02
CA ALA A 536 2.35 -32.09 42.98
C ALA A 536 1.13 -32.68 43.72
N MET A 537 0.81 -33.94 43.45
CA MET A 537 -0.19 -34.67 44.23
C MET A 537 0.25 -34.71 45.71
N PRO A 538 -0.67 -34.48 46.67
CA PRO A 538 -0.34 -34.54 48.08
C PRO A 538 0.08 -35.96 48.46
N ALA A 539 1.18 -36.05 49.20
CA ALA A 539 1.80 -37.31 49.62
C ALA A 539 0.81 -38.21 50.38
N GLN A 540 0.47 -39.37 49.79
CA GLN A 540 -0.28 -40.41 50.49
C GLN A 540 0.60 -41.08 51.56
N ALA A 541 0.04 -41.19 52.75
CA ALA A 541 0.66 -41.73 53.95
C ALA A 541 1.21 -43.15 53.77
N ARG A 542 2.50 -43.34 54.08
CA ARG A 542 3.16 -44.65 54.17
C ARG A 542 2.51 -45.49 55.27
N LYS A 543 1.79 -46.56 54.91
CA LYS A 543 1.40 -47.64 55.84
C LYS A 543 2.64 -48.44 56.25
N LYS A 544 2.92 -48.49 57.55
CA LYS A 544 3.91 -49.39 58.17
C LYS A 544 3.40 -50.84 58.13
N VAL A 545 4.25 -51.77 57.71
CA VAL A 545 4.06 -53.23 57.88
C VAL A 545 4.91 -53.67 59.07
N PRO A 546 4.39 -54.45 60.04
CA PRO A 546 5.18 -54.91 61.19
C PRO A 546 6.00 -56.15 60.83
N LYS A 547 7.25 -56.19 61.31
CA LYS A 547 8.11 -57.39 61.28
C LYS A 547 7.54 -58.46 62.20
N LYS A 548 7.34 -59.67 61.69
CA LYS A 548 7.18 -60.89 62.52
C LYS A 548 8.55 -61.50 62.80
N ARG A 549 8.62 -62.07 64.00
CA ARG A 549 9.77 -62.68 64.70
C ARG A 549 10.41 -63.82 63.94
#